data_AF-A0A1B8Q950-F1
#
_entry.id   AF-A0A1B8Q950-F1
#
_cell.length_a   1.000
_cell.length_b   1.000
_cell.length_c   1.000
_cell.angle_alpha   90.00
_cell.angle_beta   90.00
_cell.angle_gamma   90.00
#
_symmetry.space_group_name_H-M   'P 1'
#
loop_
_entity.id
_entity.type
_entity.pdbx_description
1 polymer ?
#
loop_
_entity_poly.entity_id
_entity_poly.type
_entity_poly.pdbx_seq_one_letter_code
_entity_poly.pdbx_strand_id
1 'polypeptide(L)'
;MINDKDEVIFKHGYAIELISTENNAFLELTHVDNSICVLKDDEIVALKAIIKRYEKAKTFLLLEQPIEVLGLKTTTKNPLKASGILTVKDLVSIGEYNLKNMDLIGKASFDDIKKCLSKFYLEIDMRHLFNN
;
A
#
# COMPACT_ATOMS: atom_id res chain seq x y z
N MET A 1 0.55 -27.54 -6.82
CA MET A 1 1.78 -27.02 -7.45
C MET A 1 1.51 -25.54 -7.63
N ILE A 2 1.96 -24.66 -6.76
CA ILE A 2 3.36 -24.23 -6.57
C ILE A 2 3.75 -24.30 -5.08
N ASN A 3 4.94 -24.83 -4.83
CA ASN A 3 5.68 -24.77 -3.57
C ASN A 3 6.74 -23.68 -3.77
N ASP A 4 6.63 -22.55 -3.09
CA ASP A 4 7.77 -21.68 -2.80
C ASP A 4 7.56 -21.16 -1.38
N LYS A 5 8.17 -21.86 -0.42
CA LYS A 5 8.26 -21.41 0.97
C LYS A 5 9.39 -20.39 1.04
N ASP A 6 9.05 -19.13 0.81
CA ASP A 6 10.00 -18.04 1.02
C ASP A 6 10.26 -17.89 2.53
N GLU A 7 11.52 -18.15 2.91
CA GLU A 7 12.17 -17.95 4.21
C GLU A 7 11.28 -17.95 5.48
N VAL A 8 11.32 -19.07 6.21
CA VAL A 8 10.79 -19.14 7.58
C VAL A 8 11.87 -18.72 8.57
N ILE A 9 11.68 -17.59 9.25
CA ILE A 9 12.54 -17.16 10.34
C ILE A 9 11.93 -17.66 11.66
N PHE A 10 12.59 -18.62 12.30
CA PHE A 10 12.21 -19.13 13.61
C PHE A 10 13.01 -18.43 14.70
N LYS A 11 12.36 -17.81 15.68
CA LYS A 11 13.01 -17.52 16.97
C LYS A 11 12.03 -17.28 18.11
N HIS A 12 12.39 -17.82 19.28
CA HIS A 12 11.71 -17.59 20.57
C HIS A 12 10.20 -17.87 20.59
N GLY A 13 9.75 -18.93 19.90
CA GLY A 13 8.34 -19.33 19.96
C GLY A 13 7.41 -18.45 19.12
N TYR A 14 7.92 -17.86 18.03
CA TYR A 14 7.10 -17.28 16.99
C TYR A 14 7.60 -17.76 15.63
N ALA A 15 6.65 -18.11 14.76
CA ALA A 15 6.89 -18.34 13.34
C ALA A 15 6.33 -17.13 12.58
N ILE A 16 7.16 -16.56 11.70
CA ILE A 16 6.71 -15.58 10.72
C ILE A 16 6.78 -16.27 9.37
N GLU A 17 5.62 -16.59 8.81
CA GLU A 17 5.52 -17.11 7.44
C GLU A 17 4.98 -16.02 6.53
N LEU A 18 5.69 -15.78 5.42
CA LEU A 18 5.15 -15.03 4.30
C LEU A 18 4.31 -16.00 3.48
N ILE A 19 2.99 -15.82 3.52
CA ILE A 19 2.07 -16.65 2.76
C ILE A 19 1.63 -15.85 1.55
N SER A 20 2.10 -16.28 0.38
CA SER A 20 1.65 -15.76 -0.92
C SER A 20 0.63 -16.72 -1.52
N THR A 21 -0.55 -16.20 -1.84
CA THR A 21 -1.61 -16.90 -2.57
C THR A 21 -1.81 -16.22 -3.92
N GLU A 22 -2.54 -16.86 -4.84
CA GLU A 22 -2.78 -16.33 -6.20
C GLU A 22 -3.34 -14.90 -6.23
N ASN A 23 -4.02 -14.45 -5.15
CA ASN A 23 -4.69 -13.16 -5.10
C ASN A 23 -4.30 -12.27 -3.91
N ASN A 24 -3.51 -12.77 -2.95
CA ASN A 24 -3.17 -12.06 -1.71
C ASN A 24 -1.83 -12.54 -1.14
N ALA A 25 -1.04 -11.62 -0.59
CA ALA A 25 0.08 -11.93 0.29
C ALA A 25 -0.22 -11.44 1.70
N PHE A 26 0.01 -12.27 2.71
CA PHE A 26 -0.12 -11.89 4.12
C PHE A 26 1.02 -12.48 4.95
N LEU A 27 1.38 -11.77 6.01
CA LEU A 27 2.34 -12.23 7.01
C LEU A 27 1.54 -12.87 8.14
N GLU A 28 1.70 -14.19 8.32
CA GLU A 28 1.12 -14.88 9.47
C GLU A 28 2.13 -14.87 10.61
N LEU A 29 1.75 -14.20 11.70
CA LEU A 29 2.47 -14.20 12.97
C LEU A 29 1.82 -15.23 13.88
N THR A 30 2.37 -16.44 13.92
CA THR A 30 1.83 -17.48 14.80
C THR A 30 2.55 -17.45 16.13
N HIS A 31 1.78 -17.18 17.19
CA HIS A 31 2.24 -17.22 18.58
C HIS A 31 2.40 -18.68 19.01
N VAL A 32 3.60 -19.10 19.41
CA VAL A 32 3.81 -20.44 20.00
C VAL A 32 3.64 -20.41 21.52
N ASP A 33 3.92 -19.29 22.21
CA ASP A 33 3.59 -19.10 23.64
C ASP A 33 3.65 -17.63 24.06
N ASN A 34 2.68 -17.15 24.89
CA ASN A 34 2.34 -15.75 25.32
C ASN A 34 3.47 -14.90 25.97
N SER A 35 4.73 -15.09 25.55
CA SER A 35 5.95 -14.55 26.15
C SER A 35 6.47 -13.33 25.38
N ILE A 36 6.83 -12.27 26.09
CA ILE A 36 7.45 -11.08 25.48
C ILE A 36 8.85 -11.44 24.96
N CYS A 37 9.08 -11.28 23.66
CA CYS A 37 10.38 -11.49 23.03
C CYS A 37 11.24 -10.23 23.06
N VAL A 38 12.49 -10.36 23.50
CA VAL A 38 13.52 -9.32 23.31
C VAL A 38 14.27 -9.66 22.02
N LEU A 39 14.12 -8.81 21.00
CA LEU A 39 14.84 -8.93 19.74
C LEU A 39 16.20 -8.25 19.85
N LYS A 40 17.23 -8.85 19.25
CA LYS A 40 18.53 -8.19 19.04
C LYS A 40 18.44 -7.14 17.92
N ASP A 41 19.38 -6.21 17.90
CA ASP A 41 19.36 -5.09 16.94
C ASP A 41 19.37 -5.55 15.47
N ASP A 42 20.12 -6.59 15.14
CA ASP A 42 20.17 -7.20 13.80
C ASP A 42 18.81 -7.79 13.38
N GLU A 43 18.07 -8.35 14.33
CA GLU A 43 16.74 -8.93 14.11
C GLU A 43 15.68 -7.85 13.93
N ILE A 44 15.78 -6.76 14.68
CA ILE A 44 14.94 -5.57 14.51
C ILE A 44 15.17 -4.98 13.12
N VAL A 45 16.42 -4.92 12.65
CA VAL A 45 16.76 -4.44 11.31
C VAL A 45 16.15 -5.34 10.23
N ALA A 46 16.28 -6.67 10.37
CA ALA A 46 15.70 -7.63 9.44
C ALA A 46 14.16 -7.51 9.38
N LEU A 47 13.50 -7.42 10.54
CA LEU A 47 12.05 -7.29 10.62
C LEU A 47 11.54 -6.00 9.97
N LYS A 48 12.24 -4.87 10.19
CA LYS A 48 11.93 -3.60 9.52
C LYS A 48 12.04 -3.71 8.00
N ALA A 49 13.04 -4.43 7.49
CA ALA A 49 13.21 -4.63 6.05
C ALA A 49 12.06 -5.47 5.45
N ILE A 50 11.62 -6.51 6.17
CA ILE A 50 10.49 -7.36 5.76
C ILE A 50 9.18 -6.57 5.74
N ILE A 51 8.87 -5.83 6.82
CA ILE A 51 7.68 -4.96 6.88
C ILE A 51 7.68 -3.97 5.72
N LYS A 52 8.82 -3.33 5.45
CA LYS A 52 8.95 -2.39 4.33
C LYS A 52 8.69 -3.04 2.97
N ARG A 53 9.15 -4.28 2.76
CA ARG A 53 8.85 -5.04 1.52
C ARG A 53 7.36 -5.36 1.40
N TYR A 54 6.74 -5.79 2.50
CA TYR A 54 5.31 -6.09 2.53
C TYR A 54 4.46 -4.84 2.22
N GLU A 55 4.77 -3.71 2.86
CA GLU A 55 4.10 -2.44 2.58
C GLU A 55 4.24 -2.06 1.11
N LYS A 56 5.46 -2.19 0.54
CA LYS A 56 5.69 -1.93 -0.89
C LYS A 56 4.87 -2.84 -1.81
N ALA A 57 4.81 -4.14 -1.51
CA ALA A 57 4.04 -5.11 -2.30
C ALA A 57 2.53 -4.84 -2.20
N LYS A 58 2.04 -4.56 -1.00
CA LYS A 58 0.64 -4.18 -0.75
C LYS A 58 0.26 -2.90 -1.50
N THR A 59 1.14 -1.90 -1.49
CA THR A 59 0.95 -0.68 -2.26
C THR A 59 0.86 -0.99 -3.75
N PHE A 60 1.72 -1.86 -4.28
CA PHE A 60 1.70 -2.24 -5.70
C PHE A 60 0.38 -2.89 -6.13
N LEU A 61 -0.17 -3.78 -5.30
CA LEU A 61 -1.49 -4.39 -5.55
C LEU A 61 -2.62 -3.37 -5.58
N LEU A 62 -2.53 -2.30 -4.78
CA LEU A 62 -3.53 -1.24 -4.71
C LEU A 62 -3.50 -0.32 -5.95
N LEU A 63 -2.34 -0.13 -6.59
CA LEU A 63 -2.18 0.79 -7.71
C LEU A 63 -3.08 0.43 -8.90
N GLU A 64 -3.17 -0.86 -9.20
CA GLU A 64 -3.96 -1.37 -10.33
C GLU A 64 -5.47 -1.47 -9.99
N GLN A 65 -5.86 -1.13 -8.75
CA GLN A 65 -7.27 -1.11 -8.36
C GLN A 65 -7.98 0.17 -8.86
N PRO A 66 -9.31 0.13 -9.05
CA PRO A 66 -10.12 1.30 -9.36
C PRO A 66 -10.07 2.37 -8.27
N ILE A 67 -10.16 3.66 -8.61
CA ILE A 67 -10.14 4.75 -7.61
C ILE A 67 -11.28 4.68 -6.58
N GLU A 68 -12.33 3.92 -6.85
CA GLU A 68 -13.44 3.65 -5.94
C GLU A 68 -12.98 3.04 -4.61
N VAL A 69 -11.92 2.23 -4.61
CA VAL A 69 -11.42 1.56 -3.40
C VAL A 69 -10.90 2.55 -2.36
N LEU A 70 -10.54 3.77 -2.78
CA LEU A 70 -10.04 4.82 -1.89
C LEU A 70 -11.14 5.43 -1.01
N GLY A 71 -12.42 5.18 -1.32
CA GLY A 71 -13.55 5.74 -0.57
C GLY A 71 -13.66 7.26 -0.70
N LEU A 72 -13.29 7.81 -1.86
CA LEU A 72 -13.44 9.24 -2.18
C LEU A 72 -14.91 9.65 -2.21
N LYS A 73 -15.20 10.89 -1.82
CA LYS A 73 -16.55 11.44 -1.96
C LYS A 73 -16.97 11.47 -3.42
N THR A 74 -18.26 11.35 -3.71
CA THR A 74 -18.79 11.41 -5.08
C THR A 74 -18.42 12.72 -5.80
N THR A 75 -18.42 13.84 -5.06
CA THR A 75 -17.99 15.16 -5.55
C THR A 75 -16.51 15.23 -5.93
N THR A 76 -15.68 14.36 -5.36
CA THR A 76 -14.25 14.25 -5.66
C THR A 76 -14.02 13.23 -6.77
N LYS A 77 -14.69 12.07 -6.67
CA LYS A 77 -14.51 10.92 -7.57
C LYS A 77 -15.03 11.19 -8.99
N ASN A 78 -16.20 11.80 -9.14
CA ASN A 78 -16.81 11.97 -10.46
C ASN A 78 -15.97 12.86 -11.40
N PRO A 79 -15.42 14.01 -10.95
CA PRO A 79 -14.49 14.79 -11.76
C PRO A 79 -13.22 14.03 -12.17
N LEU A 80 -12.65 13.22 -11.25
CA LEU A 80 -11.48 12.40 -11.56
C LEU A 80 -11.79 11.40 -12.69
N LYS A 81 -12.92 10.69 -12.59
CA LYS A 81 -13.35 9.76 -13.64
C LYS A 81 -13.64 10.45 -14.97
N ALA A 82 -14.30 11.60 -14.93
CA ALA A 82 -14.60 12.39 -16.13
C ALA A 82 -13.32 12.82 -16.86
N SER A 83 -12.21 12.93 -16.14
CA SER A 83 -10.90 13.30 -16.67
C SER A 83 -10.01 12.09 -16.99
N GLY A 84 -10.57 10.88 -17.00
CA GLY A 84 -9.85 9.65 -17.36
C GLY A 84 -8.99 9.05 -16.24
N ILE A 85 -9.07 9.56 -15.01
CA ILE A 85 -8.39 8.96 -13.85
C ILE A 85 -9.29 7.84 -13.33
N LEU A 86 -8.93 6.59 -13.65
CA LEU A 86 -9.77 5.42 -13.37
C LEU A 86 -9.16 4.52 -12.29
N THR A 87 -7.83 4.46 -12.21
CA THR A 87 -7.09 3.64 -11.25
C THR A 87 -6.36 4.47 -10.21
N VAL A 88 -6.00 3.84 -9.08
CA VAL A 88 -5.19 4.49 -8.04
C VAL A 88 -3.85 4.95 -8.63
N LYS A 89 -3.25 4.16 -9.53
CA LYS A 89 -2.04 4.49 -10.27
C LYS A 89 -2.16 5.79 -11.06
N ASP A 90 -3.25 5.97 -11.81
CA ASP A 90 -3.49 7.19 -12.59
C ASP A 90 -3.50 8.42 -11.67
N LEU A 91 -4.16 8.30 -10.52
CA LEU A 91 -4.32 9.37 -9.56
C LEU A 91 -2.98 9.77 -8.91
N VAL A 92 -2.17 8.81 -8.47
CA VAL A 92 -0.88 9.11 -7.85
C VAL A 92 0.17 9.54 -8.89
N SER A 93 -0.06 9.26 -10.18
CA SER A 93 0.83 9.61 -11.29
C SER A 93 0.58 11.00 -11.88
N ILE A 94 -0.61 11.59 -11.73
CA ILE A 94 -0.92 12.86 -12.39
C ILE A 94 -0.11 14.06 -11.84
N GLY A 95 0.36 13.96 -10.59
CA GLY A 95 1.11 15.00 -9.89
C GLY A 95 0.23 16.12 -9.33
N GLU A 96 0.70 16.81 -8.28
CA GLU A 96 -0.12 17.80 -7.57
C GLU A 96 -0.54 18.99 -8.43
N TYR A 97 0.37 19.48 -9.29
CA TYR A 97 0.11 20.65 -10.12
C TYR A 97 -1.06 20.40 -11.08
N ASN A 98 -1.02 19.29 -11.81
CA ASN A 98 -2.08 18.94 -12.75
C ASN A 98 -3.40 18.73 -12.00
N LEU A 99 -3.38 18.01 -10.88
CA LEU A 99 -4.57 17.74 -10.07
C LEU A 99 -5.26 19.03 -9.58
N LYS A 100 -4.48 20.05 -9.18
CA LYS A 100 -5.01 21.36 -8.74
C LYS A 100 -5.57 22.21 -9.89
N ASN A 101 -5.11 21.96 -11.11
CA ASN A 101 -5.57 22.68 -12.31
C ASN A 101 -6.70 21.94 -13.04
N MET A 102 -7.16 20.79 -12.54
CA MET A 102 -8.31 20.11 -13.12
C MET A 102 -9.59 20.88 -12.79
N ASP A 103 -10.39 21.11 -13.83
CA ASP A 103 -11.72 21.67 -13.67
C ASP A 103 -12.51 20.82 -12.65
N LEU A 104 -13.16 21.49 -11.70
CA LEU A 104 -13.96 20.89 -10.62
C LEU A 104 -13.17 20.24 -9.45
N ILE A 105 -11.84 20.23 -9.48
CA ILE A 105 -11.03 19.85 -8.30
C ILE A 105 -10.69 21.10 -7.50
N GLY A 106 -11.58 21.45 -6.57
CA GLY A 106 -11.33 22.50 -5.59
C GLY A 106 -10.50 22.02 -4.39
N LYS A 107 -10.15 22.96 -3.50
CA LYS A 107 -9.40 22.68 -2.26
C LYS A 107 -9.98 21.51 -1.44
N ALA A 108 -11.31 21.48 -1.26
CA ALA A 108 -11.97 20.43 -0.50
C ALA A 108 -11.81 19.03 -1.14
N SER A 109 -11.91 18.94 -2.47
CA SER A 109 -11.68 17.69 -3.20
C SER A 109 -10.22 17.27 -3.12
N PHE A 110 -9.30 18.22 -3.21
CA PHE A 110 -7.87 17.96 -3.07
C PHE A 110 -7.49 17.44 -1.67
N ASP A 111 -8.04 18.04 -0.62
CA ASP A 111 -7.85 17.58 0.76
C ASP A 111 -8.46 16.19 0.99
N ASP A 112 -9.62 15.90 0.38
CA ASP A 112 -10.26 14.58 0.39
C ASP A 112 -9.37 13.51 -0.26
N ILE A 113 -8.76 13.83 -1.41
CA ILE A 113 -7.80 12.95 -2.09
C ILE A 113 -6.61 12.65 -1.18
N LYS A 114 -5.96 13.67 -0.63
CA LYS A 114 -4.81 13.49 0.28
C LYS A 114 -5.17 12.64 1.48
N LYS A 115 -6.31 12.92 2.11
CA LYS A 115 -6.80 12.17 3.27
C LYS A 115 -7.09 10.71 2.94
N CYS A 116 -7.61 10.41 1.75
CA CYS A 116 -7.90 9.03 1.37
C CYS A 116 -6.64 8.27 0.97
N LEU A 117 -5.71 8.89 0.24
CA LEU A 117 -4.42 8.26 -0.12
C LEU A 117 -3.58 7.94 1.12
N SER A 118 -3.54 8.83 2.12
CA SER A 118 -2.73 8.61 3.33
C SER A 118 -3.15 7.38 4.15
N LYS A 119 -4.43 6.95 4.07
CA LYS A 119 -4.90 5.69 4.70
C LYS A 119 -4.20 4.46 4.14
N PHE A 120 -3.65 4.57 2.94
CA PHE A 120 -2.96 3.50 2.23
C PHE A 120 -1.46 3.78 2.09
N TYR A 121 -0.91 4.74 2.86
CA TYR A 121 0.49 5.14 2.78
C TYR A 121 0.91 5.60 1.37
N LEU A 122 -0.05 6.17 0.63
CA LEU A 122 0.15 6.74 -0.69
C LEU A 122 0.14 8.27 -0.62
N GLU A 123 0.82 8.89 -1.59
CA GLU A 123 0.85 10.33 -1.78
C GLU A 123 0.64 10.68 -3.26
N ILE A 124 0.28 11.93 -3.51
CA ILE A 124 0.23 12.45 -4.87
C ILE A 124 1.67 12.61 -5.36
N ASP A 125 1.91 12.38 -6.65
CA ASP A 125 3.22 12.50 -7.29
C ASP A 125 4.21 11.38 -6.92
N MET A 126 3.69 10.16 -6.84
CA MET A 126 4.51 8.95 -6.67
C MET A 126 5.05 8.40 -8.01
N ARG A 127 5.13 9.22 -9.06
CA ARG A 127 5.56 8.81 -10.42
C ARG A 127 6.88 8.02 -10.43
N HIS A 128 7.80 8.37 -9.54
CA HIS A 128 9.10 7.72 -9.39
C HIS A 128 9.02 6.26 -8.93
N LEU A 129 7.88 5.80 -8.38
CA LEU A 129 7.67 4.41 -7.99
C LEU A 129 7.26 3.51 -9.17
N PHE A 130 7.00 4.07 -10.35
CA PHE A 130 6.41 3.35 -11.50
C PHE A 130 7.36 3.19 -12.70
N ASN A 131 8.51 3.86 -12.70
CA ASN A 131 9.53 3.68 -13.74
C ASN A 131 10.49 2.55 -13.34
N ASN A 132 10.40 1.42 -14.03
CA ASN A 132 11.47 0.41 -14.13
C ASN A 132 12.44 0.81 -15.24
#